data_AF-A0A0H3CE80-F1
#
_entry.id   AF-A0A0H3CE80-F1
#
_cell.length_a   1.000
_cell.length_b   1.000
_cell.length_c   1.000
_cell.angle_alpha   90.00
_cell.angle_beta   90.00
_cell.angle_gamma   90.00
#
_symmetry.space_group_name_H-M   'P 1'
#
loop_
_entity.id
_entity.type
_entity.pdbx_description
1 polymer ?
#
loop_
_entity_poly.entity_id
_entity_poly.type
_entity_poly.pdbx_seq_one_letter_code
_entity_poly.pdbx_strand_id
1 'polypeptide(L)'
;MTLRPGLATCEAMQSNSSSFPDWHGTTILAVRKNGSTVIAGDGQVSMGPTVVKGNARKVRRLAGGKVVAGFAGATADAFTLIERLEAKLEQYPDQLARACVDLAKDWRTDRYLRRLEAMLLVADKTAIYTVTGVGDVLEPGESLGGGAVAAIGSGGNYALAAGKALIDLDLSAEDIARKAMGIAAEICVYTNGNLTVESL
;
A
#
# COMPACT_ATOMS: atom_id res chain seq x y z
N MET A 1 31.31 47.29 23.53
CA MET A 1 31.32 45.85 23.83
C MET A 1 30.11 45.54 24.71
N THR A 2 28.99 45.18 24.09
CA THR A 2 27.78 44.70 24.79
C THR A 2 27.03 43.81 23.81
N LEU A 3 27.41 42.53 23.77
CA LEU A 3 26.68 41.48 23.04
C LEU A 3 25.57 40.98 23.97
N ARG A 4 24.31 41.11 23.53
CA ARG A 4 23.18 40.36 24.10
C ARG A 4 23.16 38.98 23.45
N PRO A 5 23.21 37.86 24.21
CA PRO A 5 22.97 36.55 23.64
C PRO A 5 21.45 36.35 23.49
N GLY A 6 20.98 36.21 22.26
CA GLY A 6 19.63 35.70 21.98
C GLY A 6 19.61 34.20 22.25
N LEU A 7 18.87 33.78 23.28
CA LEU A 7 18.47 32.38 23.41
C LEU A 7 17.46 32.08 22.30
N ALA A 8 17.89 31.32 21.28
CA ALA A 8 16.98 30.58 20.44
C ALA A 8 16.51 29.36 21.24
N THR A 9 15.29 29.41 21.75
CA THR A 9 14.62 28.22 22.31
C THR A 9 14.34 27.26 21.16
N CYS A 10 14.96 26.08 21.16
CA CYS A 10 14.50 24.96 20.37
C CYS A 10 13.06 24.64 20.80
N GLU A 11 12.08 25.00 19.98
CA GLU A 11 10.72 24.50 20.13
C GLU A 11 10.76 22.98 19.90
N ALA A 12 10.52 22.22 20.98
CA ALA A 12 10.33 20.80 20.90
C ALA A 12 9.17 20.48 19.94
N MET A 13 9.42 19.63 18.95
CA MET A 13 8.36 19.03 18.12
C MET A 13 7.33 18.38 19.04
N GLN A 14 6.16 18.98 19.14
CA GLN A 14 5.02 18.41 19.85
C GLN A 14 4.58 17.17 19.07
N SER A 15 4.85 15.98 19.62
CA SER A 15 4.24 14.74 19.17
C SER A 15 2.76 14.82 19.45
N ASN A 16 1.93 14.87 18.40
CA ASN A 16 0.49 14.69 18.52
C ASN A 16 0.22 13.33 19.16
N SER A 17 -0.08 13.30 20.46
CA SER A 17 -0.51 12.07 21.14
C SER A 17 -1.97 11.80 20.75
N SER A 18 -2.17 10.98 19.74
CA SER A 18 -3.45 10.33 19.46
C SER A 18 -3.89 9.57 20.72
N SER A 19 -5.12 9.81 21.19
CA SER A 19 -5.70 9.12 22.36
C SER A 19 -6.12 7.67 22.07
N PHE A 20 -5.75 7.15 20.90
CA PHE A 20 -6.07 5.81 20.42
C PHE A 20 -4.76 5.06 20.15
N PRO A 21 -4.74 3.72 20.31
CA PRO A 21 -3.56 2.95 19.99
C PRO A 21 -3.16 3.15 18.52
N ASP A 22 -1.91 3.49 18.27
CA ASP A 22 -1.38 3.59 16.90
C ASP A 22 -1.40 2.20 16.26
N TRP A 23 -2.29 1.99 15.29
CA TRP A 23 -2.39 0.73 14.56
C TRP A 23 -1.37 0.74 13.42
N HIS A 24 -0.47 -0.24 13.44
CA HIS A 24 0.52 -0.46 12.39
C HIS A 24 0.23 -1.74 11.62
N GLY A 25 0.53 -1.72 10.32
CA GLY A 25 0.42 -2.88 9.43
C GLY A 25 -0.80 -2.84 8.49
N THR A 26 -0.73 -3.49 7.33
CA THR A 26 0.34 -4.38 6.81
C THR A 26 1.15 -3.66 5.74
N THR A 27 2.27 -4.25 5.34
CA THR A 27 3.03 -3.91 4.14
C THR A 27 2.46 -4.65 2.95
N ILE A 28 2.18 -3.92 1.87
CA ILE A 28 1.72 -4.48 0.60
C ILE A 28 2.67 -4.02 -0.51
N LEU A 29 3.04 -4.92 -1.41
CA LEU A 29 3.89 -4.69 -2.56
C LEU A 29 3.21 -5.22 -3.82
N ALA A 30 3.16 -4.42 -4.88
CA ALA A 30 2.76 -4.83 -6.21
C ALA A 30 3.97 -4.80 -7.16
N VAL A 31 4.10 -5.84 -7.97
CA VAL A 31 5.15 -6.00 -8.97
C VAL A 31 4.49 -6.41 -10.29
N ARG A 32 4.73 -5.66 -11.35
CA ARG A 32 4.34 -6.03 -12.73
C ARG A 32 5.61 -6.23 -13.55
N LYS A 33 5.75 -7.38 -14.17
CA LYS A 33 6.89 -7.69 -15.05
C LYS A 33 6.54 -8.79 -16.05
N ASN A 34 6.98 -8.64 -17.29
CA ASN A 34 6.85 -9.65 -18.35
C ASN A 34 5.42 -10.21 -18.51
N GLY A 35 4.42 -9.32 -18.45
CA GLY A 35 3.01 -9.69 -18.58
C GLY A 35 2.38 -10.39 -17.36
N SER A 36 3.10 -10.49 -16.24
CA SER A 36 2.57 -10.98 -14.97
C SER A 36 2.52 -9.85 -13.94
N THR A 37 1.43 -9.81 -13.18
CA THR A 37 1.26 -8.90 -12.05
C THR A 37 1.08 -9.69 -10.77
N VAL A 38 1.84 -9.34 -9.73
CA VAL A 38 1.79 -9.96 -8.42
C VAL A 38 1.55 -8.88 -7.36
N ILE A 39 0.60 -9.13 -6.45
CA ILE A 39 0.48 -8.37 -5.21
C ILE A 39 0.76 -9.30 -4.04
N ALA A 40 1.72 -8.91 -3.21
CA ALA A 40 2.07 -9.58 -1.98
C ALA A 40 1.76 -8.68 -0.77
N GLY A 41 1.36 -9.28 0.34
CA GLY A 41 1.13 -8.57 1.59
C GLY A 41 1.52 -9.41 2.79
N ASP A 42 2.13 -8.80 3.80
CA ASP A 42 2.43 -9.47 5.05
C ASP A 42 1.19 -9.57 5.96
N GLY A 43 1.33 -10.35 7.04
CA GLY A 43 0.22 -10.66 7.94
C GLY A 43 0.25 -9.91 9.26
N GLN A 44 1.23 -9.04 9.51
CA GLN A 44 1.38 -8.39 10.80
C GLN A 44 0.39 -7.24 11.00
N VAL A 45 -0.32 -7.28 12.13
CA VAL A 45 -1.10 -6.17 12.66
C VAL A 45 -0.58 -5.92 14.07
N SER A 46 -0.13 -4.69 14.31
CA SER A 46 0.43 -4.26 15.59
C SER A 46 -0.41 -3.12 16.16
N MET A 47 -0.53 -3.11 17.48
CA MET A 47 -1.19 -2.06 18.26
C MET A 47 -0.12 -1.42 19.14
N GLY A 48 0.37 -0.25 18.72
CA GLY A 48 1.64 0.31 19.18
C GLY A 48 2.77 -0.71 19.00
N PRO A 49 3.58 -0.97 20.04
CA PRO A 49 4.69 -1.92 19.96
C PRO A 49 4.27 -3.39 20.05
N THR A 50 2.99 -3.70 20.25
CA THR A 50 2.52 -5.07 20.50
C THR A 50 1.94 -5.69 19.23
N VAL A 51 2.44 -6.87 18.84
CA VAL A 51 1.85 -7.66 17.75
C VAL A 51 0.52 -8.28 18.21
N VAL A 52 -0.57 -7.91 17.54
CA VAL A 52 -1.93 -8.41 17.82
C VAL A 52 -2.27 -9.62 16.96
N LYS A 53 -1.83 -9.63 15.70
CA LYS A 53 -2.07 -10.72 14.75
C LYS A 53 -0.90 -10.83 13.79
N GLY A 54 -0.47 -12.06 13.51
CA GLY A 54 0.66 -12.32 12.60
C GLY A 54 0.25 -12.83 11.22
N ASN A 55 -1.03 -13.13 10.98
CA ASN A 55 -1.52 -13.82 9.78
C ASN A 55 -2.75 -13.13 9.16
N ALA A 56 -2.83 -11.79 9.22
CA ALA A 56 -3.85 -11.05 8.49
C ALA A 56 -3.73 -11.31 6.97
N ARG A 57 -4.87 -11.34 6.28
CA ARG A 57 -4.93 -11.43 4.82
C ARG A 57 -5.57 -10.16 4.28
N LYS A 58 -4.73 -9.22 3.85
CA LYS A 58 -5.15 -7.91 3.34
C LYS A 58 -4.96 -7.78 1.82
N VAL A 59 -4.75 -8.89 1.12
CA VAL A 59 -4.73 -9.00 -0.35
C VAL A 59 -5.93 -9.83 -0.79
N ARG A 60 -6.65 -9.39 -1.82
CA ARG A 60 -7.90 -10.00 -2.30
C ARG A 60 -8.00 -9.91 -3.82
N ARG A 61 -8.67 -10.90 -4.41
CA ARG A 61 -9.11 -10.86 -5.81
C ARG A 61 -10.48 -10.22 -5.92
N LEU A 62 -10.66 -9.37 -6.92
CA LEU A 62 -11.88 -8.67 -7.27
C LEU A 62 -12.27 -8.96 -8.73
N ALA A 63 -13.47 -8.54 -9.13
CA ALA A 63 -13.96 -8.62 -10.52
C ALA A 63 -13.76 -10.01 -11.16
N GLY A 64 -14.18 -11.07 -10.44
CA GLY A 64 -14.05 -12.45 -10.91
C GLY A 64 -12.60 -12.94 -11.06
N GLY A 65 -11.65 -12.32 -10.35
CA GLY A 65 -10.24 -12.70 -10.38
C GLY A 65 -9.39 -11.96 -11.40
N LYS A 66 -9.94 -10.95 -12.10
CA LYS A 66 -9.21 -10.12 -13.07
C LYS A 66 -8.38 -9.01 -12.41
N VAL A 67 -8.74 -8.61 -11.20
CA VAL A 67 -8.11 -7.54 -10.43
C VAL A 67 -7.66 -8.09 -9.10
N VAL A 68 -6.50 -7.65 -8.62
CA VAL A 68 -6.03 -7.89 -7.25
C VAL A 68 -5.94 -6.56 -6.54
N ALA A 69 -6.43 -6.50 -5.30
CA ALA A 69 -6.33 -5.34 -4.44
C ALA A 69 -5.70 -5.74 -3.11
N GLY A 70 -4.70 -4.98 -2.69
CA GLY A 70 -4.18 -4.98 -1.33
C GLY A 70 -4.49 -3.66 -0.62
N PHE A 71 -4.52 -3.67 0.70
CA PHE A 71 -4.75 -2.46 1.48
C PHE A 71 -3.88 -2.38 2.73
N ALA A 72 -3.55 -1.14 3.12
CA ALA A 72 -2.94 -0.80 4.40
C ALA A 72 -3.89 0.11 5.18
N GLY A 73 -4.01 -0.10 6.49
CA GLY A 73 -4.96 0.60 7.35
C GLY A 73 -6.04 -0.30 7.96
N ALA A 74 -7.09 0.33 8.51
CA ALA A 74 -8.16 -0.36 9.22
C ALA A 74 -8.95 -1.30 8.29
N THR A 75 -9.30 -2.48 8.81
CA THR A 75 -9.98 -3.51 8.02
C THR A 75 -11.37 -3.06 7.56
N ALA A 76 -12.15 -2.41 8.43
CA ALA A 76 -13.50 -1.95 8.09
C ALA A 76 -13.51 -0.89 6.98
N ASP A 77 -12.58 0.07 7.06
CA ASP A 77 -12.36 1.08 6.04
C ASP A 77 -12.07 0.44 4.68
N ALA A 78 -11.15 -0.52 4.67
CA ALA A 78 -10.76 -1.21 3.45
C ALA A 78 -11.90 -2.03 2.82
N PHE A 79 -12.70 -2.74 3.62
CA PHE A 79 -13.88 -3.43 3.09
C PHE A 79 -14.87 -2.48 2.44
N THR A 80 -15.15 -1.34 3.10
CA THR A 80 -16.04 -0.31 2.55
C THR A 80 -15.53 0.20 1.19
N LEU A 81 -14.22 0.43 1.08
CA LEU A 81 -13.60 0.93 -0.15
C LEU A 81 -13.55 -0.13 -1.26
N ILE A 82 -13.28 -1.39 -0.89
CA ILE A 82 -13.26 -2.51 -1.83
C ILE A 82 -14.66 -2.77 -2.39
N GLU A 83 -15.70 -2.77 -1.56
CA GLU A 83 -17.09 -2.92 -2.03
C GLU A 83 -17.47 -1.82 -3.04
N ARG A 84 -17.07 -0.58 -2.78
CA ARG A 84 -17.27 0.52 -3.72
C ARG A 84 -16.43 0.37 -4.99
N LEU A 85 -15.19 -0.12 -4.88
CA LEU A 85 -14.35 -0.41 -6.04
C LEU A 85 -14.96 -1.50 -6.92
N GLU A 86 -15.49 -2.57 -6.33
CA GLU A 86 -16.19 -3.64 -7.06
C GLU A 86 -17.38 -3.08 -7.84
N ALA A 87 -18.20 -2.23 -7.23
CA ALA A 87 -19.30 -1.56 -7.93
C ALA A 87 -18.80 -0.72 -9.13
N LYS A 88 -17.65 -0.04 -9.01
CA LYS A 88 -17.05 0.69 -10.15
C LYS A 88 -16.50 -0.25 -11.23
N LEU A 89 -15.92 -1.38 -10.85
CA LEU A 89 -15.41 -2.38 -11.78
C LEU A 89 -16.54 -3.08 -12.55
N GLU A 90 -17.70 -3.28 -11.92
CA GLU A 90 -18.91 -3.75 -12.58
C GLU A 90 -19.48 -2.71 -13.56
N GLN A 91 -19.47 -1.43 -13.16
CA GLN A 91 -19.91 -0.33 -14.01
C GLN A 91 -18.99 -0.09 -15.22
N TYR A 92 -17.68 -0.30 -15.05
CA TYR A 92 -16.66 -0.09 -16.07
C TYR A 92 -15.78 -1.34 -16.26
N PRO A 93 -16.32 -2.40 -16.89
CA PRO A 93 -15.56 -3.63 -17.11
C PRO A 93 -14.25 -3.36 -17.86
N ASP A 94 -13.17 -3.99 -17.37
CA ASP A 94 -11.82 -3.93 -17.94
C ASP A 94 -11.21 -2.51 -18.04
N GLN A 95 -11.79 -1.52 -17.34
CA GLN A 95 -11.28 -0.13 -17.27
C GLN A 95 -10.81 0.21 -15.85
N LEU A 96 -9.76 -0.47 -15.38
CA LEU A 96 -9.26 -0.32 -14.01
C LEU A 96 -8.93 1.14 -13.65
N ALA A 97 -8.22 1.86 -14.53
CA ALA A 97 -7.86 3.26 -14.32
C ALA A 97 -9.08 4.14 -14.02
N ARG A 98 -10.15 3.95 -14.81
CA ARG A 98 -11.40 4.70 -14.66
C ARG A 98 -12.11 4.34 -13.35
N ALA A 99 -12.16 3.06 -13.02
CA ALA A 99 -12.75 2.60 -11.76
C ALA A 99 -12.01 3.20 -10.54
N CYS A 100 -10.68 3.21 -10.55
CA CYS A 100 -9.86 3.83 -9.51
C CYS A 100 -10.08 5.36 -9.41
N VAL A 101 -10.13 6.07 -10.55
CA VAL A 101 -10.39 7.52 -10.57
C VAL A 101 -11.78 7.86 -10.04
N ASP A 102 -12.81 7.12 -10.43
CA ASP A 102 -14.17 7.38 -9.94
C ASP A 102 -14.33 6.99 -8.47
N LEU A 103 -13.65 5.94 -7.99
CA LEU A 103 -13.55 5.66 -6.55
C LEU A 103 -12.88 6.82 -5.80
N ALA A 104 -11.75 7.33 -6.29
CA ALA A 104 -11.03 8.42 -5.65
C ALA A 104 -11.86 9.71 -5.56
N LYS A 105 -12.68 10.00 -6.59
CA LYS A 105 -13.65 11.10 -6.57
C LYS A 105 -14.71 10.90 -5.48
N ASP A 106 -15.31 9.71 -5.42
CA ASP A 106 -16.30 9.38 -4.39
C ASP A 106 -15.67 9.48 -3.00
N TRP A 107 -14.47 8.95 -2.83
CA TRP A 107 -13.72 8.98 -1.57
C TRP A 107 -13.46 10.41 -1.09
N ARG A 108 -13.06 11.31 -2.00
CA ARG A 108 -12.77 12.71 -1.69
C ARG A 108 -14.03 13.56 -1.46
N THR A 109 -15.19 13.17 -2.00
CA THR A 109 -16.42 13.98 -1.94
C THR A 109 -17.39 13.51 -0.87
N ASP A 110 -17.47 12.21 -0.61
CA ASP A 110 -18.34 11.63 0.40
C ASP A 110 -17.89 12.06 1.82
N ARG A 111 -18.86 12.42 2.67
CA ARG A 111 -18.60 12.93 4.03
C ARG A 111 -18.01 11.86 4.94
N TYR A 112 -18.38 10.59 4.74
CA TYR A 112 -17.92 9.46 5.54
C TYR A 112 -16.59 8.94 5.01
N LEU A 113 -16.45 8.77 3.69
CA LEU A 113 -15.23 8.19 3.12
C LEU A 113 -13.98 9.02 3.39
N ARG A 114 -14.08 10.35 3.41
CA ARG A 114 -12.95 11.25 3.72
C ARG A 114 -12.28 11.02 5.08
N ARG A 115 -12.94 10.30 5.99
CA ARG A 115 -12.42 9.97 7.33
C ARG A 115 -11.64 8.65 7.34
N LEU A 116 -11.72 7.88 6.27
CA LEU A 116 -11.01 6.61 6.16
C LEU A 116 -9.54 6.89 5.87
N GLU A 117 -8.67 6.28 6.67
CA GLU A 117 -7.21 6.49 6.59
C GLU A 117 -6.49 5.37 5.80
N ALA A 118 -7.26 4.43 5.25
CA ALA A 118 -6.71 3.34 4.47
C ALA A 118 -6.08 3.82 3.16
N MET A 119 -5.15 3.03 2.62
CA MET A 119 -4.64 3.15 1.26
C MET A 119 -4.90 1.84 0.53
N LEU A 120 -5.22 1.94 -0.77
CA LEU A 120 -5.39 0.79 -1.65
C LEU A 120 -4.23 0.70 -2.64
N LEU A 121 -3.78 -0.52 -2.90
CA LEU A 121 -2.88 -0.85 -3.99
C LEU A 121 -3.59 -1.88 -4.87
N VAL A 122 -4.01 -1.45 -6.06
CA VAL A 122 -4.90 -2.20 -6.95
C VAL A 122 -4.20 -2.46 -8.27
N ALA A 123 -4.32 -3.66 -8.82
CA ALA A 123 -3.69 -3.98 -10.09
C ALA A 123 -4.48 -4.97 -10.93
N ASP A 124 -4.34 -4.84 -12.25
CA ASP A 124 -4.73 -5.86 -13.22
C ASP A 124 -3.46 -6.38 -13.95
N LYS A 125 -3.63 -7.11 -15.06
CA LYS A 125 -2.50 -7.65 -15.85
C LYS A 125 -1.64 -6.57 -16.51
N THR A 126 -2.15 -5.35 -16.63
CA THR A 126 -1.58 -4.27 -17.43
C THR A 126 -1.11 -3.09 -16.57
N ALA A 127 -1.77 -2.78 -15.46
CA ALA A 127 -1.50 -1.58 -14.68
C ALA A 127 -1.57 -1.82 -13.17
N ILE A 128 -0.90 -0.95 -12.43
CA ILE A 128 -0.91 -0.88 -10.97
C ILE A 128 -1.32 0.54 -10.56
N TYR A 129 -2.21 0.69 -9.59
CA TYR A 129 -2.65 1.97 -9.06
C TYR A 129 -2.61 2.00 -7.54
N THR A 130 -1.97 3.03 -6.98
CA THR A 130 -2.15 3.42 -5.58
C THR A 130 -3.30 4.42 -5.50
N VAL A 131 -4.30 4.15 -4.64
CA VAL A 131 -5.47 5.02 -4.44
C VAL A 131 -5.54 5.45 -2.97
N THR A 132 -5.70 6.75 -2.73
CA THR A 132 -5.67 7.34 -1.38
C THR A 132 -6.90 8.19 -1.08
N GLY A 133 -7.20 8.38 0.21
CA GLY A 133 -8.33 9.19 0.67
C GLY A 133 -8.21 10.70 0.41
N VAL A 134 -7.03 11.19 0.02
CA VAL A 134 -6.85 12.58 -0.45
C VAL A 134 -7.23 12.75 -1.92
N GLY A 135 -7.63 11.66 -2.59
CA GLY A 135 -8.12 11.66 -3.97
C GLY A 135 -7.03 11.48 -5.03
N ASP A 136 -5.86 10.98 -4.64
CA ASP A 136 -4.80 10.67 -5.59
C ASP A 136 -4.98 9.26 -6.17
N VAL A 137 -4.71 9.14 -7.47
CA VAL A 137 -4.60 7.88 -8.20
C VAL A 137 -3.26 7.88 -8.91
N LEU A 138 -2.34 7.05 -8.41
CA LEU A 138 -0.93 7.09 -8.81
C LEU A 138 -0.54 5.76 -9.46
N GLU A 139 -0.12 5.82 -10.72
CA GLU A 139 0.52 4.72 -11.41
C GLU A 139 2.04 4.79 -11.18
N PRO A 140 2.71 3.68 -10.81
CA PRO A 140 4.15 3.69 -10.66
C PRO A 140 4.85 3.84 -12.01
N GLY A 141 5.95 4.59 -12.03
CA GLY A 141 6.81 4.65 -13.21
C GLY A 141 7.44 3.29 -13.54
N GLU A 142 7.70 3.06 -14.83
CA GLU A 142 8.38 1.87 -15.30
C GLU A 142 9.90 1.95 -15.07
N SER A 143 10.50 0.79 -14.83
CA SER A 143 11.95 0.57 -14.84
C SER A 143 12.49 0.46 -16.27
N LEU A 144 13.81 0.41 -16.42
CA LEU A 144 14.44 0.32 -17.74
C LEU A 144 14.04 -0.96 -18.49
N GLY A 145 13.79 -2.05 -17.78
CA GLY A 145 13.29 -3.32 -18.32
C GLY A 145 11.77 -3.41 -18.49
N GLY A 146 11.03 -2.30 -18.34
CA GLY A 146 9.56 -2.25 -18.50
C GLY A 146 8.75 -2.82 -17.33
N GLY A 147 9.42 -3.27 -16.26
CA GLY A 147 8.76 -3.67 -15.02
C GLY A 147 8.32 -2.47 -14.17
N ALA A 148 7.32 -2.64 -13.31
CA ALA A 148 6.84 -1.59 -12.41
C ALA A 148 6.65 -2.13 -10.99
N VAL A 149 6.93 -1.29 -9.99
CA VAL A 149 6.85 -1.65 -8.57
C VAL A 149 6.18 -0.52 -7.79
N ALA A 150 5.22 -0.86 -6.95
CA ALA A 150 4.58 0.06 -6.01
C ALA A 150 4.39 -0.62 -4.66
N ALA A 151 4.41 0.14 -3.58
CA ALA A 151 4.20 -0.40 -2.23
C ALA A 151 3.45 0.59 -1.35
N ILE A 152 2.75 0.06 -0.35
CA ILE A 152 2.07 0.82 0.69
C ILE A 152 2.28 0.16 2.06
N GLY A 153 1.97 0.88 3.13
CA GLY A 153 2.01 0.35 4.50
C GLY A 153 3.32 0.58 5.24
N SER A 154 3.42 0.00 6.44
CA SER A 154 4.47 0.26 7.42
C SER A 154 5.89 0.02 6.90
N GLY A 155 6.10 -1.07 6.17
CA GLY A 155 7.37 -1.44 5.54
C GLY A 155 7.42 -1.13 4.05
N GLY A 156 6.45 -0.36 3.52
CA GLY A 156 6.29 -0.13 2.08
C GLY A 156 7.54 0.44 1.42
N ASN A 157 8.22 1.40 2.03
CA ASN A 157 9.44 1.99 1.47
C ASN A 157 10.60 1.00 1.35
N TYR A 158 10.75 0.07 2.31
CA TYR A 158 11.78 -0.96 2.25
C TYR A 158 11.47 -1.97 1.14
N ALA A 159 10.22 -2.43 1.06
CA ALA A 159 9.77 -3.33 0.01
C ALA A 159 9.88 -2.68 -1.39
N LEU A 160 9.54 -1.39 -1.52
CA LEU A 160 9.66 -0.62 -2.75
C LEU A 160 11.10 -0.50 -3.20
N ALA A 161 12.01 -0.12 -2.30
CA ALA A 161 13.42 0.02 -2.61
C ALA A 161 14.03 -1.32 -3.05
N ALA A 162 13.75 -2.39 -2.31
CA ALA A 162 14.19 -3.73 -2.67
C ALA A 162 13.61 -4.20 -4.01
N GLY A 163 12.30 -4.03 -4.23
CA GLY A 163 11.65 -4.40 -5.49
C GLY A 163 12.23 -3.66 -6.68
N LYS A 164 12.47 -2.34 -6.55
CA LYS A 164 13.14 -1.53 -7.59
C LYS A 164 14.56 -1.98 -7.89
N ALA A 165 15.32 -2.41 -6.88
CA ALA A 165 16.67 -2.94 -7.10
C ALA A 165 16.67 -4.30 -7.83
N LEU A 166 15.58 -5.07 -7.70
CA LEU A 166 15.46 -6.42 -8.27
C LEU A 166 14.73 -6.47 -9.62
N ILE A 167 14.00 -5.41 -9.99
CA ILE A 167 13.04 -5.43 -11.11
C ILE A 167 13.68 -5.76 -12.47
N ASP A 168 14.90 -5.28 -12.71
CA ASP A 168 15.62 -5.45 -13.98
C ASP A 168 16.50 -6.73 -14.01
N LEU A 169 16.54 -7.50 -12.92
CA LEU A 169 17.29 -8.78 -12.88
C LEU A 169 16.52 -9.90 -13.57
N ASP A 170 17.16 -11.04 -13.86
CA ASP A 170 16.46 -12.21 -14.41
C ASP A 170 15.68 -12.97 -13.31
N LEU A 171 14.57 -12.37 -12.88
CA LEU A 171 13.66 -12.86 -11.84
C LEU A 171 12.20 -12.68 -12.29
N SER A 172 11.35 -13.62 -11.91
CA SER A 172 9.90 -13.50 -12.10
C SER A 172 9.30 -12.40 -11.20
N ALA A 173 8.11 -11.91 -11.55
CA ALA A 173 7.38 -10.94 -10.72
C ALA A 173 7.13 -11.47 -9.29
N GLU A 174 6.84 -12.77 -9.15
CA GLU A 174 6.62 -13.40 -7.85
C GLU A 174 7.92 -13.50 -7.04
N ASP A 175 9.04 -13.89 -7.67
CA ASP A 175 10.34 -13.96 -6.99
C ASP A 175 10.77 -12.59 -6.47
N ILE A 176 10.58 -11.55 -7.28
CA ILE A 176 10.84 -10.16 -6.88
C ILE A 176 9.97 -9.79 -5.68
N ALA A 177 8.67 -10.06 -5.76
CA ALA A 177 7.73 -9.74 -4.67
C ALA A 177 8.11 -10.43 -3.36
N ARG A 178 8.41 -11.73 -3.40
CA ARG A 178 8.80 -12.51 -2.21
C ARG A 178 10.13 -12.03 -1.62
N LYS A 179 11.16 -11.80 -2.45
CA LYS A 179 12.47 -11.31 -1.98
C LYS A 179 12.37 -9.91 -1.38
N ALA A 180 11.67 -9.00 -2.03
CA ALA A 180 11.50 -7.63 -1.57
C ALA A 180 10.71 -7.56 -0.25
N MET A 181 9.65 -8.37 -0.12
CA MET A 181 8.91 -8.49 1.14
C MET A 181 9.73 -9.14 2.26
N GLY A 182 10.58 -10.13 1.93
CA GLY A 182 11.54 -10.70 2.87
C GLY A 182 12.49 -9.65 3.45
N ILE A 183 13.08 -8.81 2.60
CA ILE A 183 13.93 -7.69 3.03
C ILE A 183 13.15 -6.71 3.91
N ALA A 184 11.90 -6.39 3.55
CA ALA A 184 11.06 -5.51 4.36
C ALA A 184 10.79 -6.09 5.76
N ALA A 185 10.60 -7.41 5.87
CA ALA A 185 10.40 -8.11 7.14
C ALA A 185 11.66 -8.17 8.03
N GLU A 186 12.84 -8.13 7.43
CA GLU A 186 14.11 -8.08 8.17
C GLU A 186 14.41 -6.68 8.74
N ILE A 187 13.88 -5.62 8.11
CA ILE A 187 14.18 -4.23 8.47
C ILE A 187 13.05 -3.60 9.30
N CYS A 188 11.79 -3.80 8.91
CA CYS A 188 10.64 -3.14 9.52
C CYS A 188 10.04 -3.96 10.66
N VAL A 189 10.09 -3.43 11.88
CA VAL A 189 9.49 -4.06 13.07
C VAL A 189 7.97 -4.29 12.96
N TYR A 190 7.30 -3.65 12.00
CA TYR A 190 5.87 -3.76 11.73
C TYR A 190 5.54 -4.56 10.46
N THR A 191 6.48 -5.38 9.97
CA THR A 191 6.31 -6.28 8.83
C THR A 191 6.88 -7.65 9.18
N ASN A 192 6.15 -8.73 8.89
CA ASN A 192 6.65 -10.09 9.12
C ASN A 192 6.80 -10.91 7.84
N GLY A 193 7.33 -12.14 7.97
CA GLY A 193 7.50 -13.08 6.86
C GLY A 193 6.25 -13.86 6.46
N ASN A 194 5.09 -13.64 7.09
CA ASN A 194 3.86 -14.37 6.78
C ASN A 194 3.16 -13.73 5.58
N LEU A 195 3.54 -14.15 4.38
CA LEU A 195 3.08 -13.55 3.13
C LEU A 195 1.81 -14.21 2.58
N THR A 196 0.87 -13.37 2.16
CA THR A 196 -0.16 -13.71 1.17
C THR A 196 0.29 -13.17 -0.18
N VAL A 197 0.19 -13.98 -1.23
CA VAL A 197 0.62 -13.62 -2.60
C VAL A 197 -0.50 -13.99 -3.56
N GLU A 198 -0.87 -13.04 -4.42
CA GLU A 198 -1.86 -13.21 -5.48
C GLU A 198 -1.27 -12.76 -6.82
N SER A 199 -1.48 -13.56 -7.86
CA SER A 199 -0.94 -13.34 -9.20
C SER A 199 -2.02 -13.32 -10.29
N LEU A 200 -1.75 -12.57 -11.36
CA LEU A 200 -2.58 -12.42 -12.57
C LEU A 200 -1.80 -12.81 -13.82
#